data_AF-A0A945QM93-F1
#
_entry.id   AF-A0A945QM93-F1
#
_cell.length_a   1.000
_cell.length_b   1.000
_cell.length_c   1.000
_cell.angle_alpha   90.00
_cell.angle_beta   90.00
_cell.angle_gamma   90.00
#
_symmetry.space_group_name_H-M   'P 1'
#
loop_
_entity.id
_entity.type
_entity.pdbx_description
1 polymer ?
#
loop_
_entity_poly.entity_id
_entity_poly.type
_entity_poly.pdbx_seq_one_letter_code
_entity_poly.pdbx_strand_id
1 'polypeptide(L)'
;MSFWVISYHINFNMDDGTTVTRNDMRTTEDPKVSSEKKARKWLLDRYHNSNDPMVDMSNLFVGIKNEELIIDEIIHNTESFK
;
A
#
# COMPACT_ATOMS: atom_id res chain seq x y z
N MET A 1 12.90 -17.44 8.35
CA MET A 1 13.03 -16.42 7.28
C MET A 1 12.40 -15.14 7.82
N SER A 2 12.98 -13.96 7.58
CA SER A 2 12.41 -12.70 8.07
C SER A 2 11.77 -11.93 6.93
N PHE A 3 10.53 -11.51 7.10
CA PHE A 3 9.83 -10.68 6.12
C PHE A 3 9.07 -9.57 6.82
N TRP A 4 8.79 -8.52 6.07
CA TRP A 4 7.99 -7.39 6.47
C TRP A 4 6.60 -7.50 5.87
N VAL A 5 5.59 -7.15 6.66
CA VAL A 5 4.22 -6.98 6.22
C VAL A 5 3.90 -5.49 6.28
N ILE A 6 3.45 -4.93 5.17
CA ILE A 6 3.06 -3.53 5.03
C ILE A 6 1.57 -3.50 4.76
N SER A 7 0.80 -3.01 5.73
CA SER A 7 -0.64 -2.74 5.60
C SER A 7 -0.83 -1.28 5.26
N TYR A 8 -1.64 -0.98 4.25
CA TYR A 8 -1.90 0.40 3.84
C TYR A 8 -3.28 0.54 3.22
N HIS A 9 -3.72 1.79 3.12
CA HIS A 9 -4.91 2.14 2.38
C HIS A 9 -4.70 3.38 1.52
N ILE A 10 -5.54 3.51 0.50
CA ILE A 10 -5.63 4.68 -0.34
C ILE A 10 -7.03 5.25 -0.20
N ASN A 11 -7.12 6.53 0.15
CA ASN A 11 -8.34 7.30 0.11
C ASN A 11 -8.45 7.97 -1.25
N PHE A 12 -9.46 7.60 -2.03
CA PHE A 12 -9.81 8.25 -3.28
C PHE A 12 -10.91 9.26 -3.00
N ASN A 13 -10.62 10.54 -3.19
CA ASN A 13 -11.65 11.56 -3.19
C ASN A 13 -12.18 11.71 -4.62
N MET A 14 -13.45 11.40 -4.79
CA MET A 14 -14.14 11.36 -6.07
C MET A 14 -14.67 12.75 -6.43
N ASP A 15 -14.89 12.99 -7.71
CA ASP A 15 -15.42 14.27 -8.20
C ASP A 15 -16.84 14.59 -7.69
N ASP A 16 -17.62 13.57 -7.33
CA ASP A 16 -18.96 13.71 -6.75
C ASP A 16 -18.94 14.07 -5.25
N GLY A 17 -17.75 14.22 -4.66
CA GLY A 17 -17.55 14.55 -3.25
C GLY A 17 -17.56 13.35 -2.31
N THR A 18 -17.72 12.12 -2.82
CA THR A 18 -17.57 10.91 -2.03
C THR A 18 -16.10 10.57 -1.80
N THR A 19 -15.81 9.86 -0.71
CA THR A 19 -14.48 9.29 -0.44
C THR A 19 -14.60 7.77 -0.44
N VAL A 20 -13.77 7.11 -1.24
CA VAL A 20 -13.66 5.64 -1.28
C VAL A 20 -12.31 5.23 -0.72
N THR A 21 -12.32 4.43 0.36
CA THR A 21 -11.11 3.85 0.93
C THR A 21 -10.89 2.44 0.39
N ARG A 22 -9.67 2.16 -0.09
CA ARG A 22 -9.24 0.83 -0.50
C ARG A 22 -8.04 0.40 0.32
N ASN A 23 -8.15 -0.76 0.95
CA ASN A 23 -7.07 -1.34 1.76
C ASN A 23 -6.36 -2.42 0.93
N ASP A 24 -5.05 -2.54 1.11
CA ASP A 24 -4.26 -3.66 0.60
C ASP A 24 -3.10 -3.97 1.56
N MET A 25 -2.48 -5.12 1.37
CA MET A 25 -1.37 -5.59 2.17
C MET A 25 -0.30 -6.20 1.28
N ARG A 26 0.96 -5.86 1.53
CA ARG A 26 2.10 -6.40 0.78
C ARG A 26 3.17 -6.92 1.72
N THR A 27 3.76 -8.05 1.32
CA THR A 27 4.90 -8.66 2.03
C THR A 27 6.19 -8.48 1.24
N THR A 28 7.30 -8.30 1.93
CA THR A 28 8.62 -8.17 1.32
C THR A 28 9.73 -8.60 2.27
N GLU A 29 10.80 -9.16 1.72
CA GLU A 29 12.02 -9.48 2.48
C GLU A 29 12.99 -8.29 2.51
N ASP A 30 12.68 -7.17 1.82
CA ASP A 30 13.57 -6.01 1.76
C ASP A 30 13.65 -5.33 3.14
N PRO A 31 14.83 -5.31 3.80
CA PRO A 31 15.00 -4.69 5.11
C PRO A 31 14.84 -3.16 5.08
N LYS A 32 14.79 -2.54 3.88
CA LYS A 32 14.62 -1.10 3.74
C LYS A 32 13.22 -0.63 4.11
N VAL A 33 12.21 -1.49 4.27
CA VAL A 33 10.84 -1.04 4.58
C VAL A 33 10.58 -0.77 6.07
N SER A 34 11.63 -0.72 6.89
CA SER A 34 11.58 -0.62 8.35
C SER A 34 10.95 0.66 8.95
N SER A 35 10.39 1.55 8.14
CA SER A 35 9.69 2.76 8.59
C SER A 35 8.69 3.23 7.55
N GLU A 36 7.68 3.98 7.98
CA GLU A 36 6.61 4.50 7.11
C GLU A 36 7.14 5.18 5.85
N LYS A 37 8.06 6.14 5.99
CA LYS A 37 8.64 6.86 4.84
C LYS A 37 9.31 5.91 3.84
N LYS A 38 9.99 4.87 4.33
CA LYS A 38 10.69 3.92 3.45
C LYS A 38 9.73 2.90 2.85
N ALA A 39 8.74 2.42 3.61
CA ALA A 39 7.67 1.56 3.12
C ALA A 39 6.86 2.26 2.03
N ARG A 40 6.49 3.53 2.23
CA ARG A 40 5.81 4.36 1.22
C ARG A 40 6.63 4.49 -0.05
N LYS A 41 7.93 4.78 0.08
CA LYS A 41 8.83 4.84 -1.08
C LYS A 41 8.91 3.50 -1.81
N TRP A 42 9.06 2.40 -1.06
CA TRP A 42 9.14 1.06 -1.63
C TRP A 42 7.87 0.67 -2.38
N LEU A 43 6.69 0.98 -1.83
CA LEU A 43 5.41 0.78 -2.49
C LEU A 43 5.35 1.60 -3.80
N LEU A 44 5.59 2.92 -3.74
CA LEU A 44 5.54 3.77 -4.93
C LEU A 44 6.55 3.33 -6.01
N ASP A 45 7.79 3.00 -5.62
CA ASP A 45 8.82 2.51 -6.53
C ASP A 45 8.37 1.19 -7.20
N ARG A 46 7.77 0.26 -6.45
CA ARG A 46 7.22 -0.98 -7.01
C ARG A 46 6.14 -0.69 -8.05
N TYR A 47 5.21 0.21 -7.73
CA TYR A 47 4.05 0.48 -8.56
C TYR A 47 4.38 1.26 -9.83
N HIS A 48 5.34 2.19 -9.78
CA HIS A 48 5.83 2.84 -11.00
C HIS A 48 6.57 1.89 -11.95
N ASN A 49 7.10 0.78 -11.42
CA ASN A 49 7.89 -0.19 -12.20
C ASN A 49 7.14 -1.51 -12.47
N SER A 50 5.84 -1.58 -12.17
CA SER A 50 5.02 -2.78 -12.31
C SER A 50 3.67 -2.46 -12.96
N ASN A 51 3.06 -3.46 -13.61
CA ASN A 51 1.67 -3.39 -14.05
C ASN A 51 0.67 -3.84 -12.96
N ASP A 52 1.17 -4.20 -11.78
CA ASP A 52 0.38 -4.54 -10.59
C ASP A 52 -0.20 -3.26 -9.99
N PRO A 53 -1.53 -3.09 -9.85
CA PRO A 53 -2.12 -1.89 -9.26
C PRO A 53 -1.85 -1.79 -7.76
N MET A 54 -1.85 -0.55 -7.22
CA MET A 54 -1.65 -0.31 -5.78
C MET A 54 -2.70 -0.96 -4.89
N VAL A 55 -3.94 -0.93 -5.36
CA VAL A 55 -5.13 -1.42 -4.68
C VAL A 55 -6.12 -1.84 -5.77
N ASP A 56 -7.17 -2.57 -5.38
CA ASP A 56 -8.24 -2.89 -6.32
C ASP A 56 -9.03 -1.63 -6.71
N MET A 57 -8.88 -1.22 -7.96
CA MET A 57 -9.57 -0.08 -8.57
C MET A 57 -10.93 -0.47 -9.17
N SER A 58 -11.35 -1.73 -9.03
CA SER A 58 -12.65 -2.19 -9.51
C SER A 58 -13.77 -1.37 -8.89
N ASN A 59 -14.80 -1.12 -9.70
CA ASN A 59 -16.00 -0.36 -9.34
C ASN A 59 -15.79 1.12 -8.97
N LEU A 60 -14.63 1.71 -9.32
CA LEU A 60 -14.45 3.17 -9.33
C LEU A 60 -14.95 3.72 -10.66
N PHE A 61 -16.24 4.06 -10.72
CA PHE A 61 -16.92 4.51 -11.94
C PHE A 61 -16.93 6.04 -12.13
N VAL A 62 -16.58 6.80 -11.09
CA VAL A 62 -16.53 8.27 -11.07
C VAL A 62 -15.07 8.71 -11.18
N GLY A 63 -14.82 9.90 -11.74
CA GLY A 63 -13.48 10.49 -11.80
C GLY A 63 -12.87 10.64 -10.40
N ILE A 64 -11.57 10.33 -10.29
CA ILE A 64 -10.77 10.52 -9.07
C ILE A 64 -10.17 11.93 -9.13
N LYS A 65 -10.53 12.76 -8.15
CA LYS A 65 -10.00 14.12 -8.02
C LYS A 65 -8.60 14.12 -7.44
N ASN A 66 -8.42 13.35 -6.37
CA ASN A 66 -7.12 13.12 -5.76
C ASN A 66 -7.12 11.80 -4.99
N GLU A 67 -5.92 11.35 -4.65
CA GLU A 67 -5.68 10.13 -3.90
C GLU A 67 -4.65 10.37 -2.79
N GLU A 68 -4.82 9.70 -1.66
CA GLU A 68 -3.91 9.78 -0.53
C GLU A 68 -3.55 8.37 -0.03
N LEU A 69 -2.27 8.00 -0.19
CA LEU A 69 -1.71 6.76 0.35
C LEU A 69 -1.27 6.95 1.80
N ILE A 70 -1.80 6.10 2.68
CA ILE A 70 -1.55 6.07 4.12
C ILE A 70 -1.06 4.67 4.50
N ILE A 71 0.03 4.61 5.27
CA ILE A 71 0.54 3.35 5.80
C ILE A 71 -0.09 3.14 7.17
N ASP A 72 -0.83 2.05 7.34
CA ASP A 72 -1.49 1.72 8.60
C ASP A 72 -0.52 1.05 9.56
N GLU A 73 0.21 0.05 9.06
CA GLU A 73 1.06 -0.78 9.91
C GLU A 73 2.24 -1.37 9.14
N ILE A 74 3.37 -1.53 9.84
CA ILE A 74 4.55 -2.23 9.35
C ILE A 74 4.97 -3.25 10.41
N ILE A 75 4.81 -4.54 10.11
CA ILE A 75 5.17 -5.64 11.01
C ILE A 75 6.43 -6.33 10.50
N HIS A 76 7.39 -6.56 11.38
CA HIS A 76 8.54 -7.44 11.11
C HIS A 76 8.23 -8.85 11.61
N ASN A 77 7.99 -9.78 10.71
CA ASN A 77 7.81 -11.18 11.04
C ASN A 77 9.13 -11.92 10.90
N THR A 78 9.67 -12.34 12.04
CA THR A 78 10.78 -13.28 12.12
C THR A 78 10.20 -14.65 12.46
N GLU A 79 9.80 -15.42 11.45
CA GLU A 79 9.51 -16.84 11.69
C GLU A 79 10.81 -17.56 12.06
N SER A 80 10.91 -17.89 13.35
CA SER A 80 11.91 -18.80 13.88
C SER A 80 11.34 -20.20 13.79
N PHE A 81 11.64 -20.92 12.72
CA PHE A 81 11.48 -22.37 12.71
C PHE A 81 12.46 -22.94 13.75
N LYS A 82 11.92 -23.40 14.88
CA LYS A 82 12.65 -24.25 15.83
C LYS A 82 12.66 -25.69 15.34
#